data_AF-A0A3Q3MD07-F1
#
_entry.id   AF-A0A3Q3MD07-F1
#
_cell.length_a   1.000
_cell.length_b   1.000
_cell.length_c   1.000
_cell.angle_alpha   90.00
_cell.angle_beta   90.00
_cell.angle_gamma   90.00
#
_symmetry.space_group_name_H-M   'P 1'
#
loop_
_entity.id
_entity.type
_entity.pdbx_description
1 polymer ?
#
loop_
_entity_poly.entity_id
_entity_poly.type
_entity_poly.pdbx_seq_one_letter_code
_entity_poly.pdbx_strand_id
1 'polypeptide(L)'
;MYPVDLPAVDGTGLTSESKQYISSLESSPTMPNNEWFELSPTSKVAITPSNVRHLQLFEDDQPTCTVAALHSPGDPAQVVALYLHEKWWHVDDVLRTSSRSRSGLVLVRSLMERVIMFLLSQVVEQSSQEEALFSLHPRTESCKLLWRDGQAVGFYTIKHKGNLCDSWSGSCYQLSVLDTMLVRRSCRRRGFGLQMLEDFCSSFPTEQFLGVSSPLSPSMVAGLSCCDILFSFP
;
A
#
# COMPACT_ATOMS: atom_id res chain seq x y z
N MET A 1 -17.14 9.17 -5.73
CA MET A 1 -15.82 9.74 -5.38
C MET A 1 -15.27 8.90 -4.24
N TYR A 2 -14.00 8.51 -4.33
CA TYR A 2 -13.31 7.65 -3.35
C TYR A 2 -12.20 8.43 -2.65
N PRO A 3 -11.58 7.92 -1.57
CA PRO A 3 -10.60 8.68 -0.78
C PRO A 3 -9.46 9.29 -1.60
N VAL A 4 -8.95 8.55 -2.60
CA VAL A 4 -7.87 9.02 -3.50
C VAL A 4 -8.30 10.12 -4.47
N ASP A 5 -9.60 10.35 -4.61
CA ASP A 5 -10.19 11.41 -5.45
C ASP A 5 -10.46 12.69 -4.64
N LEU A 6 -10.36 12.63 -3.31
CA LEU A 6 -10.57 13.77 -2.42
C LEU A 6 -9.33 14.69 -2.41
N PRO A 7 -9.45 15.93 -1.89
CA PRO A 7 -8.31 16.85 -1.79
C PRO A 7 -7.12 16.22 -1.08
N ALA A 8 -5.92 16.62 -1.52
CA ALA A 8 -4.67 16.11 -0.98
C ALA A 8 -4.55 16.43 0.52
N VAL A 9 -4.16 15.42 1.29
CA VAL A 9 -3.89 15.50 2.72
C VAL A 9 -2.41 15.19 2.94
N ASP A 10 -1.77 15.95 3.82
CA ASP A 10 -0.38 15.70 4.23
C ASP A 10 -0.30 14.68 5.37
N GLY A 11 0.90 14.18 5.66
CA GLY A 11 1.08 13.12 6.66
C GLY A 11 0.70 13.57 8.07
N THR A 12 0.92 14.85 8.38
CA THR A 12 0.63 15.46 9.68
C THR A 12 -0.86 15.62 9.93
N GLY A 13 -1.61 16.07 8.93
CA GLY A 13 -3.06 16.22 8.97
C GLY A 13 -3.73 14.85 9.17
N LEU A 14 -3.32 13.85 8.38
CA LEU A 14 -3.84 12.49 8.51
C LEU A 14 -3.62 11.91 9.92
N THR A 15 -2.40 12.06 10.46
CA THR A 15 -2.08 11.60 11.82
C THR A 15 -2.88 12.37 12.87
N SER A 16 -3.03 13.69 12.71
CA SER A 16 -3.77 14.53 13.65
C SER A 16 -5.25 14.13 13.70
N GLU A 17 -5.89 13.96 12.53
CA GLU A 17 -7.27 13.49 12.41
C GLU A 17 -7.45 12.12 13.06
N SER A 18 -6.53 11.18 12.77
CA SER A 18 -6.54 9.84 13.34
C SER A 18 -6.45 9.86 14.87
N LYS A 19 -5.53 10.64 15.43
CA LYS A 19 -5.34 10.76 16.88
C LYS A 19 -6.53 11.42 17.56
N GLN A 20 -7.04 12.50 16.97
CA GLN A 20 -8.20 13.20 17.52
C GLN A 20 -9.43 12.30 17.58
N TYR A 21 -9.66 11.49 16.54
CA TYR A 21 -10.77 10.53 16.53
C TYR A 21 -10.61 9.44 17.59
N ILE A 22 -9.42 8.84 17.73
CA ILE A 22 -9.20 7.80 18.74
C ILE A 22 -9.32 8.38 20.16
N SER A 23 -8.75 9.55 20.43
CA SER A 23 -8.87 10.22 21.73
C SER A 23 -10.31 10.63 22.07
N SER A 24 -11.12 11.04 21.08
CA SER A 24 -12.54 11.31 21.32
C SER A 24 -13.33 10.03 21.62
N LEU A 25 -12.99 8.93 20.95
CA LEU A 25 -13.57 7.60 21.19
C LEU A 25 -13.24 7.07 22.60
N GLU A 26 -12.01 7.29 23.09
CA GLU A 26 -11.56 6.89 24.43
C GLU A 26 -12.13 7.75 25.56
N SER A 27 -12.25 9.07 25.34
CA SER A 27 -12.71 10.03 26.36
C SER A 27 -14.23 10.01 26.58
N SER A 28 -14.99 9.37 25.69
CA SER A 28 -16.44 9.24 25.80
C SER A 28 -16.88 7.77 25.93
N PRO A 29 -16.56 7.09 27.05
CA PRO A 29 -17.00 5.70 27.31
C PRO A 29 -18.52 5.58 27.45
N THR A 30 -19.21 6.71 27.57
CA THR A 30 -20.67 6.83 27.77
C THR A 30 -21.43 7.21 26.50
N MET A 31 -20.82 7.22 25.30
CA MET A 31 -21.60 7.30 24.06
C MET A 31 -22.57 6.10 24.04
N PRO A 32 -23.87 6.31 24.26
CA PRO A 32 -24.78 5.21 24.48
C PRO A 32 -25.10 4.64 23.10
N ASN A 33 -24.53 3.47 22.78
CA ASN A 33 -24.90 2.64 21.64
C ASN A 33 -24.69 3.28 20.24
N ASN A 34 -23.98 2.54 19.38
CA ASN A 34 -24.30 2.39 17.96
C ASN A 34 -23.62 3.27 16.89
N GLU A 35 -22.36 3.70 17.04
CA GLU A 35 -21.56 3.86 15.82
C GLU A 35 -21.22 2.47 15.29
N TRP A 36 -22.02 1.99 14.33
CA TRP A 36 -21.78 0.75 13.63
C TRP A 36 -21.26 1.07 12.24
N PHE A 37 -20.16 0.43 11.86
CA PHE A 37 -19.71 0.40 10.49
C PHE A 37 -20.42 -0.73 9.74
N GLU A 38 -21.14 -0.38 8.68
CA GLU A 38 -21.83 -1.35 7.83
C GLU A 38 -20.85 -1.93 6.80
N LEU A 39 -20.47 -3.20 6.97
CA LEU A 39 -19.63 -3.94 6.02
C LEU A 39 -20.44 -4.41 4.80
N SER A 40 -21.68 -4.84 5.07
CA SER A 40 -22.64 -5.28 4.07
C SER A 40 -24.06 -5.09 4.60
N PRO A 41 -25.12 -5.22 3.77
CA PRO A 41 -26.50 -5.08 4.23
C PRO A 41 -26.88 -6.01 5.40
N THR A 42 -26.12 -7.09 5.59
CA THR A 42 -26.36 -8.10 6.63
C THR A 42 -25.26 -8.15 7.70
N SER A 43 -24.22 -7.31 7.60
CA SER A 43 -23.05 -7.37 8.49
C SER A 43 -22.62 -5.97 8.95
N LYS A 44 -22.48 -5.82 10.27
CA LYS A 44 -22.07 -4.57 10.91
C LYS A 44 -21.01 -4.83 11.98
N VAL A 45 -20.09 -3.90 12.13
CA VAL A 45 -19.04 -3.90 13.16
C VAL A 45 -19.25 -2.70 14.06
N ALA A 46 -19.37 -2.93 15.37
CA ALA A 46 -19.43 -1.84 16.33
C ALA A 46 -18.09 -1.10 16.32
N ILE A 47 -18.08 0.23 16.35
CA ILE A 47 -16.85 1.01 16.48
C ILE A 47 -16.61 1.25 17.97
N THR A 48 -15.55 0.66 18.52
CA THR A 48 -15.23 0.71 19.95
C THR A 48 -13.76 1.02 20.15
N PRO A 49 -13.36 1.58 21.31
CA PRO A 49 -11.94 1.76 21.62
C PRO A 49 -11.11 0.47 21.53
N SER A 50 -11.75 -0.69 21.75
CA SER A 50 -11.08 -2.00 21.72
C SER A 50 -10.76 -2.53 20.32
N ASN A 51 -11.46 -2.06 19.27
CA ASN A 51 -11.25 -2.54 17.90
C ASN A 51 -10.77 -1.46 16.92
N VAL A 52 -10.58 -0.23 17.38
CA VAL A 52 -9.92 0.82 16.61
C VAL A 52 -8.47 0.93 17.04
N ARG A 53 -7.54 0.91 16.08
CA ARG A 53 -6.09 1.01 16.33
C ARG A 53 -5.42 1.93 15.32
N HIS A 54 -4.26 2.47 15.69
CA HIS A 54 -3.41 3.17 14.74
C HIS A 54 -2.65 2.17 13.87
N LEU A 55 -2.67 2.39 12.54
CA LEU A 55 -1.77 1.75 11.60
C LEU A 55 -0.71 2.75 11.15
N GLN A 56 0.55 2.36 11.25
CA GLN A 56 1.68 3.13 10.76
C GLN A 56 1.94 2.82 9.29
N LEU A 57 2.03 3.87 8.46
CA LEU A 57 2.12 3.72 7.00
C LEU A 57 3.55 3.54 6.47
N PHE A 58 4.56 4.06 7.18
CA PHE A 58 5.96 4.09 6.74
C PHE A 58 6.91 3.64 7.86
N GLU A 59 8.05 3.07 7.49
CA GLU A 59 9.08 2.61 8.44
C GLU A 59 10.05 3.73 8.88
N ASP A 60 10.01 4.91 8.26
CA ASP A 60 11.05 5.93 8.38
C ASP A 60 11.07 6.71 9.71
N ASP A 61 12.26 7.23 10.07
CA ASP A 61 12.52 8.07 11.27
C ASP A 61 11.87 9.47 11.22
N GLN A 62 11.02 9.72 10.22
CA GLN A 62 10.25 10.96 10.07
C GLN A 62 9.01 10.93 10.97
N PRO A 63 8.31 12.07 11.19
CA PRO A 63 7.12 12.07 12.03
C PRO A 63 6.13 10.98 11.59
N THR A 64 5.67 10.20 12.57
CA THR A 64 4.83 9.04 12.35
C THR A 64 3.57 9.42 11.57
N CYS A 65 3.36 8.75 10.44
CA CYS A 65 2.16 8.90 9.65
C CYS A 65 1.25 7.72 9.93
N THR A 66 0.21 7.97 10.72
CA THR A 66 -0.70 6.94 11.20
C THR A 66 -2.12 7.23 10.74
N VAL A 67 -2.88 6.15 10.53
CA VAL A 67 -4.30 6.19 10.20
C VAL A 67 -5.07 5.34 11.22
N ALA A 68 -6.29 5.75 11.57
CA ALA A 68 -7.14 4.94 12.44
C ALA A 68 -7.78 3.84 11.60
N ALA A 69 -7.65 2.61 12.07
CA ALA A 69 -8.16 1.43 11.41
C ALA A 69 -9.13 0.69 12.32
N LEU A 70 -10.24 0.27 11.73
CA LEU A 70 -11.22 -0.57 12.38
C LEU A 70 -10.89 -2.03 12.10
N HIS A 71 -10.82 -2.83 13.16
CA HIS A 71 -10.54 -4.25 13.09
C HIS A 71 -11.81 -5.08 13.30
N SER A 72 -11.82 -6.27 12.72
CA SER A 72 -12.88 -7.25 12.92
C SER A 72 -12.96 -7.68 14.40
N PRO A 73 -14.15 -7.75 15.02
CA PRO A 73 -14.28 -8.18 16.42
C PRO A 73 -13.78 -9.61 16.68
N GLY A 74 -13.84 -10.47 15.66
CA GLY A 74 -13.41 -11.88 15.75
C GLY A 74 -11.96 -12.13 15.36
N ASP A 75 -11.30 -11.14 14.72
CA ASP A 75 -9.91 -11.24 14.29
C ASP A 75 -9.23 -9.86 14.41
N PRO A 76 -8.43 -9.62 15.45
CA PRO A 76 -7.75 -8.35 15.66
C PRO A 76 -6.65 -8.06 14.63
N ALA A 77 -6.25 -9.03 13.79
CA ALA A 77 -5.33 -8.77 12.68
C ALA A 77 -6.09 -8.27 11.43
N GLN A 78 -7.38 -8.61 11.30
CA GLN A 78 -8.18 -8.26 10.14
C GLN A 78 -8.66 -6.81 10.20
N VAL A 79 -8.05 -5.94 9.39
CA VAL A 79 -8.52 -4.57 9.16
C VAL A 79 -9.68 -4.57 8.17
N VAL A 80 -10.78 -3.91 8.52
CA VAL A 80 -12.00 -3.85 7.69
C VAL A 80 -12.31 -2.45 7.15
N ALA A 81 -11.86 -1.40 7.84
CA ALA A 81 -12.07 -0.02 7.41
C ALA A 81 -10.96 0.91 7.89
N LEU A 82 -10.78 2.04 7.20
CA LEU A 82 -9.90 3.14 7.60
C LEU A 82 -10.72 4.42 7.81
N TYR A 83 -10.32 5.23 8.79
CA TYR A 83 -10.85 6.57 8.99
C TYR A 83 -10.03 7.58 8.19
N LEU A 84 -10.62 8.13 7.13
CA LEU A 84 -9.99 9.05 6.18
C LEU A 84 -10.98 10.18 5.85
N HIS A 85 -10.50 11.42 5.88
CA HIS A 85 -11.32 12.61 5.58
C HIS A 85 -12.59 12.64 6.44
N GLU A 86 -12.43 12.51 7.75
CA GLU A 86 -13.50 12.53 8.74
C GLU A 86 -14.59 11.46 8.55
N LYS A 87 -14.27 10.36 7.85
CA LYS A 87 -15.24 9.30 7.54
C LYS A 87 -14.59 7.91 7.55
N TRP A 88 -15.37 6.91 7.95
CA TRP A 88 -15.01 5.49 7.79
C TRP A 88 -15.20 5.00 6.35
N TRP A 89 -14.17 4.39 5.80
CA TRP A 89 -14.15 3.80 4.46
C TRP A 89 -13.80 2.32 4.51
N HIS A 90 -14.60 1.49 3.85
CA HIS A 90 -14.30 0.07 3.70
C HIS A 90 -12.99 -0.10 2.92
N VAL A 91 -12.16 -1.08 3.29
CA VAL A 91 -10.85 -1.30 2.64
C VAL A 91 -10.99 -1.39 1.11
N ASP A 92 -11.98 -2.13 0.59
CA ASP A 92 -12.22 -2.22 -0.86
C ASP A 92 -12.58 -0.87 -1.53
N ASP A 93 -13.21 0.06 -0.81
CA ASP A 93 -13.53 1.38 -1.34
C ASP A 93 -12.33 2.34 -1.30
N VAL A 94 -11.40 2.16 -0.37
CA VAL A 94 -10.13 2.92 -0.36
C VAL A 94 -9.29 2.58 -1.60
N LEU A 95 -9.36 1.33 -2.08
CA LEU A 95 -8.66 0.86 -3.28
C LEU A 95 -9.30 1.30 -4.60
N ARG A 96 -10.39 2.07 -4.56
CA ARG A 96 -11.14 2.50 -5.75
C ARG A 96 -10.87 3.95 -6.11
N THR A 97 -11.17 4.28 -7.36
CA THR A 97 -11.16 5.64 -7.89
C THR A 97 -12.31 5.81 -8.87
N SER A 98 -12.85 7.03 -8.91
CA SER A 98 -13.83 7.46 -9.90
C SER A 98 -13.19 8.27 -11.02
N SER A 99 -11.89 8.59 -10.89
CA SER A 99 -11.14 9.32 -11.91
C SER A 99 -10.76 8.43 -13.08
N ARG A 100 -11.17 8.83 -14.28
CA ARG A 100 -10.76 8.16 -15.53
C ARG A 100 -9.28 8.35 -15.87
N SER A 101 -8.60 9.34 -15.26
CA SER A 101 -7.17 9.55 -15.47
C SER A 101 -6.29 8.50 -14.76
N ARG A 102 -6.84 7.81 -13.76
CA ARG A 102 -6.16 6.70 -13.06
C ARG A 102 -6.48 5.39 -13.76
N SER A 103 -5.73 5.12 -14.82
CA SER A 103 -5.86 3.91 -15.64
C SER A 103 -4.48 3.42 -16.08
N GLY A 104 -4.25 2.12 -16.00
CA GLY A 104 -2.93 1.53 -16.28
C GLY A 104 -1.92 1.82 -15.17
N LEU A 105 -0.63 1.81 -15.51
CA LEU A 105 0.45 2.08 -14.57
C LEU A 105 0.63 3.58 -14.40
N VAL A 106 0.44 4.05 -13.17
CA VAL A 106 0.47 5.47 -12.82
C VAL A 106 1.47 5.68 -11.70
N LEU A 107 2.37 6.66 -11.87
CA LEU A 107 3.32 7.08 -10.84
C LEU A 107 2.57 7.60 -9.61
N VAL A 108 2.92 7.09 -8.44
CA VAL A 108 2.38 7.52 -7.15
C VAL A 108 2.91 8.91 -6.80
N ARG A 109 2.00 9.83 -6.49
CA ARG A 109 2.32 11.24 -6.18
C ARG A 109 1.66 11.75 -4.92
N SER A 110 0.67 11.04 -4.37
CA SER A 110 -0.10 11.47 -3.22
C SER A 110 0.03 10.52 -2.03
N LEU A 111 -0.26 11.05 -0.83
CA LEU A 111 -0.33 10.24 0.38
C LEU A 111 -1.42 9.17 0.30
N MET A 112 -2.58 9.46 -0.29
CA MET A 112 -3.65 8.47 -0.43
C MET A 112 -3.26 7.32 -1.35
N GLU A 113 -2.47 7.55 -2.39
CA GLU A 113 -1.90 6.47 -3.20
C GLU A 113 -0.90 5.62 -2.40
N ARG A 114 -0.14 6.21 -1.47
CA ARG A 114 0.70 5.45 -0.51
C ARG A 114 -0.14 4.62 0.46
N VAL A 115 -1.27 5.15 0.94
CA VAL A 115 -2.24 4.39 1.76
C VAL A 115 -2.77 3.18 0.99
N ILE A 116 -3.08 3.34 -0.30
CA ILE A 116 -3.51 2.23 -1.17
C ILE A 116 -2.41 1.17 -1.29
N MET A 117 -1.16 1.56 -1.51
CA MET A 117 -0.04 0.60 -1.54
C MET A 117 0.11 -0.16 -0.23
N PHE A 118 0.05 0.56 0.90
CA PHE A 118 0.07 -0.05 2.24
C PHE A 118 -1.06 -1.06 2.41
N LEU A 119 -2.29 -0.71 2.03
CA LEU A 119 -3.42 -1.63 2.12
C LEU A 119 -3.22 -2.86 1.23
N LEU A 120 -2.70 -2.69 0.01
CA LEU A 120 -2.44 -3.81 -0.88
C LEU A 120 -1.41 -4.79 -0.28
N SER A 121 -0.31 -4.30 0.31
CA SER A 121 0.76 -5.17 0.82
C SER A 121 0.52 -5.68 2.24
N GLN A 122 -0.03 -4.86 3.13
CA GLN A 122 -0.12 -5.17 4.56
C GLN A 122 -1.48 -5.71 5.01
N VAL A 123 -2.55 -5.41 4.27
CA VAL A 123 -3.93 -5.73 4.70
C VAL A 123 -4.61 -6.73 3.76
N VAL A 124 -4.65 -6.43 2.47
CA VAL A 124 -5.40 -7.22 1.48
C VAL A 124 -4.68 -8.50 1.12
N GLU A 125 -3.36 -8.43 0.93
CA GLU A 125 -2.55 -9.57 0.54
C GLU A 125 -1.86 -10.24 1.73
N GLN A 126 -2.18 -9.83 2.96
CA GLN A 126 -1.68 -10.46 4.18
C GLN A 126 -2.03 -11.97 4.15
N SER A 127 -1.02 -12.84 4.27
CA SER A 127 -1.23 -14.28 4.38
C SER A 127 -1.14 -14.69 5.85
N SER A 128 -1.99 -15.63 6.28
CA SER A 128 -1.85 -16.29 7.59
C SER A 128 -0.88 -17.47 7.57
N GLN A 129 -0.32 -17.80 6.40
CA GLN A 129 0.55 -18.95 6.16
C GLN A 129 1.72 -18.55 5.25
N GLU A 130 2.87 -18.31 5.88
CA GLU A 130 4.22 -18.57 5.33
C GLU A 130 4.74 -17.80 4.10
N GLU A 131 4.14 -16.70 3.66
CA GLU A 131 4.81 -15.78 2.72
C GLU A 131 5.45 -14.61 3.46
N ALA A 132 6.70 -14.28 3.11
CA ALA A 132 7.47 -13.17 3.65
C ALA A 132 6.60 -11.90 3.75
N LEU A 133 6.50 -11.34 4.96
CA LEU A 133 5.79 -10.08 5.16
C LEU A 133 6.49 -9.01 4.34
N PHE A 134 5.73 -8.25 3.55
CA PHE A 134 6.27 -7.07 2.89
C PHE A 134 6.69 -6.06 3.96
N SER A 135 7.90 -5.54 3.86
CA SER A 135 8.30 -4.38 4.67
C SER A 135 7.45 -3.16 4.31
N LEU A 136 7.41 -2.19 5.22
CA LEU A 136 6.75 -0.92 4.91
C LEU A 136 7.60 -0.17 3.88
N HIS A 137 6.96 0.33 2.83
CA HIS A 137 7.67 1.05 1.78
C HIS A 137 8.09 2.44 2.28
N PRO A 138 9.34 2.89 2.09
CA PRO A 138 9.76 4.24 2.43
C PRO A 138 8.93 5.29 1.69
N ARG A 139 8.67 6.43 2.35
CA ARG A 139 7.91 7.53 1.73
C ARG A 139 8.57 8.10 0.46
N THR A 140 9.89 7.99 0.39
CA THR A 140 10.72 8.53 -0.69
C THR A 140 10.89 7.56 -1.88
N GLU A 141 10.55 6.29 -1.70
CA GLU A 141 10.77 5.27 -2.73
C GLU A 141 9.84 5.48 -3.92
N SER A 142 10.37 5.46 -5.15
CA SER A 142 9.54 5.62 -6.34
C SER A 142 8.66 4.40 -6.55
N CYS A 143 7.42 4.60 -6.98
CA CYS A 143 6.48 3.50 -7.15
C CYS A 143 5.38 3.85 -8.17
N LYS A 144 4.86 2.81 -8.82
CA LYS A 144 3.69 2.92 -9.69
C LYS A 144 2.57 2.02 -9.20
N LEU A 145 1.35 2.54 -9.19
CA LEU A 145 0.12 1.79 -8.96
C LEU A 145 -0.46 1.35 -10.30
N LEU A 146 -0.91 0.10 -10.39
CA LEU A 146 -1.68 -0.41 -11.52
C LEU A 146 -3.18 -0.25 -11.24
N TRP A 147 -3.83 0.56 -12.07
CA TRP A 147 -5.26 0.78 -12.05
C TRP A 147 -5.96 0.00 -13.17
N ARG A 148 -6.99 -0.75 -12.81
CA ARG A 148 -7.87 -1.44 -13.76
C ARG A 148 -9.32 -1.31 -13.34
N ASP A 149 -10.17 -0.87 -14.27
CA ASP A 149 -11.62 -0.76 -14.06
C ASP A 149 -12.00 0.04 -12.79
N GLY A 150 -11.26 1.12 -12.52
CA GLY A 150 -11.47 1.98 -11.35
C GLY A 150 -10.96 1.40 -10.02
N GLN A 151 -10.15 0.33 -10.05
CA GLN A 151 -9.57 -0.31 -8.87
C GLN A 151 -8.05 -0.40 -8.96
N ALA A 152 -7.36 -0.18 -7.84
CA ALA A 152 -5.96 -0.52 -7.71
C ALA A 152 -5.81 -2.04 -7.59
N VAL A 153 -5.11 -2.66 -8.53
CA VAL A 153 -4.99 -4.14 -8.63
C VAL A 153 -3.57 -4.64 -8.34
N GLY A 154 -2.62 -3.73 -8.15
CA GLY A 154 -1.25 -4.05 -7.82
C GLY A 154 -0.35 -2.83 -7.91
N PHE A 155 0.92 -3.03 -7.61
CA PHE A 155 1.92 -1.98 -7.65
C PHE A 155 3.32 -2.55 -7.83
N TYR A 156 4.27 -1.68 -8.14
CA TYR A 156 5.67 -2.00 -7.97
C TYR A 156 6.48 -0.79 -7.46
N THR A 157 7.59 -1.06 -6.78
CA THR A 157 8.52 -0.06 -6.25
C THR A 157 9.87 -0.13 -6.95
N ILE A 158 10.56 1.01 -6.97
CA ILE A 158 11.83 1.20 -7.66
C ILE A 158 12.83 1.83 -6.71
N LYS A 159 13.99 1.18 -6.60
CA LYS A 159 15.20 1.77 -6.02
C LYS A 159 16.10 2.23 -7.15
N HIS A 160 16.28 3.54 -7.26
CA HIS A 160 17.05 4.13 -8.37
C HIS A 160 18.54 3.95 -8.15
N LYS A 161 19.25 3.73 -9.25
CA LYS A 161 20.72 3.76 -9.29
C LYS A 161 21.24 5.07 -8.69
N GLY A 162 22.28 4.96 -7.85
CA GLY A 162 22.89 6.08 -7.13
C GLY A 162 22.22 6.43 -5.81
N ASN A 163 21.00 5.94 -5.53
CA ASN A 163 20.38 6.12 -4.21
C ASN A 163 21.10 5.28 -3.17
N LEU A 164 21.10 5.76 -1.92
CA LEU A 164 21.66 5.04 -0.78
C LEU A 164 20.88 3.75 -0.52
N CYS A 165 21.61 2.66 -0.24
CA CYS A 165 21.05 1.37 0.14
C CYS A 165 20.40 1.42 1.52
N ASP A 166 21.08 2.09 2.45
CA ASP A 166 20.64 2.37 3.81
C ASP A 166 21.34 3.64 4.32
N SER A 167 20.91 4.15 5.48
CA SER A 167 21.41 5.42 6.01
C SER A 167 22.80 5.35 6.66
N TRP A 168 23.40 4.16 6.82
CA TRP A 168 24.62 3.95 7.63
C TRP A 168 25.82 3.44 6.83
N SER A 169 25.61 2.64 5.80
CA SER A 169 26.68 1.96 5.06
C SER A 169 27.39 2.86 4.05
N GLY A 170 26.76 3.98 3.66
CA GLY A 170 27.24 4.85 2.58
C GLY A 170 27.24 4.16 1.20
N SER A 171 26.68 2.96 1.10
CA SER A 171 26.59 2.21 -0.15
C SER A 171 25.43 2.71 -0.99
N CYS A 172 25.61 2.73 -2.31
CA CYS A 172 24.56 3.11 -3.25
C CYS A 172 24.22 1.97 -4.22
N TYR A 173 22.97 1.93 -4.66
CA TYR A 173 22.54 1.01 -5.72
C TYR A 173 23.31 1.28 -7.00
N GLN A 174 23.94 0.24 -7.56
CA GLN A 174 24.70 0.34 -8.81
C GLN A 174 23.83 0.17 -10.06
N LEU A 175 22.61 -0.35 -9.88
CA LEU A 175 21.59 -0.55 -10.91
C LEU A 175 20.27 0.07 -10.44
N SER A 176 19.38 0.38 -11.38
CA SER A 176 17.97 0.59 -11.03
C SER A 176 17.33 -0.74 -10.73
N VAL A 177 16.72 -0.88 -9.56
CA VAL A 177 16.21 -2.14 -9.01
C VAL A 177 14.69 -2.10 -8.91
N LEU A 178 14.04 -3.13 -9.45
CA LEU A 178 12.64 -3.46 -9.13
C LEU A 178 12.63 -4.11 -7.76
N ASP A 179 12.16 -3.38 -6.75
CA ASP A 179 12.32 -3.81 -5.36
C ASP A 179 11.15 -4.66 -4.87
N THR A 180 9.94 -4.15 -4.94
CA THR A 180 8.73 -4.90 -4.63
C THR A 180 7.81 -4.89 -5.83
N MET A 181 7.21 -6.03 -6.14
CA MET A 181 6.14 -6.13 -7.15
C MET A 181 5.01 -7.00 -6.60
N LEU A 182 3.79 -6.47 -6.65
CA LEU A 182 2.61 -7.12 -6.09
C LEU A 182 1.43 -7.00 -7.04
N VAL A 183 0.74 -8.12 -7.25
CA VAL A 183 -0.57 -8.19 -7.93
C VAL A 183 -1.56 -8.85 -7.00
N ARG A 184 -2.68 -8.18 -6.76
CA ARG A 184 -3.77 -8.65 -5.89
C ARG A 184 -4.17 -10.08 -6.28
N ARG A 185 -4.35 -10.99 -5.33
CA ARG A 185 -4.68 -12.42 -5.56
C ARG A 185 -5.79 -12.61 -6.58
N SER A 186 -6.89 -11.88 -6.42
CA SER A 186 -8.06 -11.92 -7.32
C SER A 186 -7.78 -11.47 -8.76
N CYS A 187 -6.63 -10.84 -9.00
CA CYS A 187 -6.20 -10.29 -10.29
C CYS A 187 -4.98 -11.01 -10.88
N ARG A 188 -4.41 -12.00 -10.18
CA ARG A 188 -3.25 -12.77 -10.67
C ARG A 188 -3.62 -13.58 -11.93
N ARG A 189 -2.61 -14.02 -12.68
CA ARG A 189 -2.74 -14.82 -13.92
C ARG A 189 -3.47 -14.12 -15.08
N ARG A 190 -3.54 -12.78 -15.06
CA ARG A 190 -4.16 -11.94 -16.10
C ARG A 190 -3.17 -11.08 -16.89
N GLY A 191 -1.87 -11.38 -16.80
CA GLY A 191 -0.80 -10.64 -17.49
C GLY A 191 -0.29 -9.38 -16.78
N PHE A 192 -0.90 -8.96 -15.65
CA PHE A 192 -0.51 -7.72 -14.96
C PHE A 192 0.93 -7.69 -14.44
N GLY A 193 1.46 -8.83 -13.97
CA GLY A 193 2.86 -8.89 -13.53
C GLY A 193 3.83 -8.69 -14.69
N LEU A 194 3.55 -9.26 -15.86
CA LEU A 194 4.35 -9.05 -17.07
C LEU A 194 4.26 -7.59 -17.53
N GLN A 195 3.05 -7.02 -17.52
CA GLN A 195 2.85 -5.60 -17.84
C GLN A 195 3.71 -4.67 -16.94
N MET A 196 3.80 -4.97 -15.64
CA MET A 196 4.65 -4.21 -14.71
C MET A 196 6.14 -4.36 -15.03
N LEU A 197 6.58 -5.58 -15.38
CA LEU A 197 7.98 -5.83 -15.79
C LEU A 197 8.34 -5.07 -17.07
N GLU A 198 7.49 -5.12 -18.09
CA GLU A 198 7.69 -4.40 -19.36
C GLU A 198 7.76 -2.88 -19.15
N ASP A 199 6.86 -2.33 -18.33
CA ASP A 199 6.85 -0.91 -17.98
C ASP A 199 8.08 -0.50 -17.14
N PHE A 200 8.55 -1.36 -16.23
CA PHE A 200 9.80 -1.13 -15.53
C PHE A 200 11.00 -1.11 -16.48
N CYS A 201 11.17 -2.12 -17.33
CA CYS A 201 12.26 -2.18 -18.29
C CYS A 201 12.27 -0.98 -19.25
N SER A 202 11.10 -0.63 -19.80
CA SER A 202 10.97 0.51 -20.71
C SER A 202 11.19 1.87 -20.04
N SER A 203 11.08 1.95 -18.71
CA SER A 203 11.40 3.18 -17.95
C SER A 203 12.91 3.47 -17.89
N PHE A 204 13.78 2.51 -18.25
CA PHE A 204 15.24 2.64 -18.18
C PHE A 204 15.92 2.22 -19.50
N PRO A 205 15.61 2.87 -20.64
CA PRO A 205 16.05 2.41 -21.96
C PRO A 205 17.57 2.52 -22.20
N THR A 206 18.28 3.26 -21.35
CA THR A 206 19.74 3.46 -21.45
C THR A 206 20.54 2.52 -20.55
N GLU A 207 19.90 1.82 -19.62
CA GLU A 207 20.58 0.89 -18.72
C GLU A 207 20.76 -0.45 -19.43
N GLN A 208 22.00 -0.94 -19.50
CA GLN A 208 22.30 -2.25 -20.07
C GLN A 208 21.76 -3.39 -19.20
N PHE A 209 21.70 -3.17 -17.88
CA PHE A 209 21.24 -4.14 -16.91
C PHE A 209 20.34 -3.47 -15.89
N LEU A 210 19.31 -4.19 -15.47
CA LEU A 210 18.43 -3.80 -14.37
C LEU A 210 18.54 -4.83 -13.25
N GLY A 211 18.30 -4.39 -12.02
CA GLY A 211 18.28 -5.24 -10.84
C GLY A 211 16.88 -5.63 -10.43
N VAL A 212 16.77 -6.72 -9.68
CA VAL A 212 15.56 -7.12 -8.95
C VAL A 212 15.94 -7.55 -7.54
N SER A 213 15.17 -7.12 -6.54
CA SER A 213 15.36 -7.52 -5.14
C SER A 213 14.83 -8.93 -4.87
N SER A 214 15.47 -9.61 -3.91
CA SER A 214 15.08 -10.91 -3.37
C SER A 214 14.21 -10.74 -2.11
N PRO A 215 13.31 -11.68 -1.74
CA PRO A 215 13.01 -12.96 -2.41
C PRO A 215 12.09 -12.83 -3.62
N LEU A 216 12.23 -13.77 -4.56
CA LEU A 216 11.41 -13.84 -5.76
C LEU A 216 10.42 -14.99 -5.71
N SER A 217 9.16 -14.69 -5.99
CA SER A 217 8.16 -15.74 -6.19
C SER A 217 8.47 -16.56 -7.46
N PRO A 218 8.08 -17.84 -7.54
CA PRO A 218 8.26 -18.64 -8.76
C PRO A 218 7.67 -18.00 -10.03
N SER A 219 6.58 -17.23 -9.87
CA SER A 219 5.96 -16.50 -10.98
C SER A 219 6.81 -15.32 -11.46
N MET A 220 7.52 -14.64 -10.56
CA MET A 220 8.46 -13.58 -10.93
C MET A 220 9.66 -14.16 -11.66
N VAL A 221 10.26 -15.25 -11.17
CA VAL A 221 11.40 -15.90 -11.83
C VAL A 221 11.07 -16.29 -13.27
N ALA A 222 9.88 -16.86 -13.51
CA ALA A 222 9.43 -17.19 -14.86
C ALA A 222 9.29 -15.94 -15.76
N GLY A 223 8.76 -14.83 -15.24
CA GLY A 223 8.62 -13.57 -15.98
C GLY A 223 9.96 -12.90 -16.31
N LEU A 224 10.93 -12.97 -15.40
CA LEU A 224 12.25 -12.37 -15.58
C LEU A 224 13.07 -13.04 -16.69
N SER A 225 12.84 -14.33 -16.98
CA SER A 225 13.53 -14.98 -18.12
C SER A 225 13.19 -14.36 -19.49
N CYS A 226 12.15 -13.54 -19.58
CA CYS A 226 11.75 -12.84 -20.80
C CYS A 226 12.30 -11.41 -20.91
N CYS A 227 12.92 -10.88 -19.86
CA CYS A 227 13.41 -9.50 -19.80
C CYS A 227 14.87 -9.55 -19.31
N ASP A 228 15.85 -9.03 -20.05
CA ASP A 228 17.29 -9.09 -19.73
C ASP A 228 17.64 -8.40 -18.39
N ILE A 229 17.30 -9.03 -17.27
CA ILE A 229 17.38 -8.49 -15.92
C ILE A 229 18.38 -9.32 -15.11
N LEU A 230 19.33 -8.64 -14.47
CA LEU A 230 20.32 -9.27 -13.60
C LEU A 230 19.84 -9.30 -12.14
N PHE A 231 20.32 -10.29 -11.40
CA PHE A 231 20.13 -10.34 -9.95
C PHE A 231 21.12 -9.38 -9.29
N SER A 232 20.60 -8.44 -8.49
CA SER A 232 21.41 -7.60 -7.62
C SER A 232 21.12 -8.01 -6.18
N PHE A 233 22.10 -8.62 -5.52
CA PHE A 233 22.06 -8.79 -4.07
C PHE A 233 22.75 -7.57 -3.43
N PRO A 234 22.24 -7.04 -2.30
CA PRO A 234 23.11 -6.36 -1.35
C PRO A 234 24.12 -7.36 -0.73
#